data_AF-A0AAD6USV1-F1
#
_entry.id   AF-A0AAD6USV1-F1
#
_cell.length_a   1.000
_cell.length_b   1.000
_cell.length_c   1.000
_cell.angle_alpha   90.00
_cell.angle_beta   90.00
_cell.angle_gamma   90.00
#
_symmetry.space_group_name_H-M   'P 1'
#
loop_
_entity.id
_entity.type
_entity.pdbx_description
1 polymer ?
#
loop_
_entity_poly.entity_id
_entity_poly.type
_entity_poly.pdbx_seq_one_letter_code
_entity_poly.pdbx_strand_id
1 'polypeptide(L)'
;AQLRASLEEVQTAIRRLHRKQQELERRLGLIVYPVLTLPTEIVSRIFIDCLPDHGRVCPSQRTPLLLAQICRCWRDIALETCELW
;
A
#
# COMPACT_ATOMS: atom_id res chain seq x y z
N ALA A 1 -22.20 -27.25 -32.21
CA ALA A 1 -21.81 -25.90 -32.65
C ALA A 1 -21.82 -24.90 -31.49
N GLN A 2 -22.94 -24.73 -30.77
CA GLN A 2 -23.07 -23.80 -29.62
C GLN A 2 -22.00 -23.97 -28.53
N LEU A 3 -21.72 -25.21 -28.09
CA LEU A 3 -20.73 -25.45 -27.03
C LEU A 3 -19.31 -25.00 -27.42
N ARG A 4 -18.93 -25.13 -28.70
CA ARG A 4 -17.63 -24.64 -29.20
C ARG A 4 -17.59 -23.12 -29.26
N ALA A 5 -18.68 -22.49 -29.69
CA ALA A 5 -18.80 -21.03 -29.69
C ALA A 5 -18.71 -20.44 -28.28
N SER A 6 -19.38 -21.05 -27.29
CA SER A 6 -19.29 -20.65 -25.88
C SER A 6 -17.89 -20.85 -25.31
N LEU A 7 -17.18 -21.92 -25.71
CA LEU A 7 -15.79 -22.13 -25.31
C LEU A 7 -14.87 -21.03 -25.88
N GLU A 8 -15.05 -20.66 -27.15
CA GLU A 8 -14.28 -19.58 -27.79
C GLU A 8 -14.54 -18.22 -27.13
N GLU A 9 -15.80 -17.92 -26.77
CA GLU A 9 -16.17 -16.71 -26.06
C GLU A 9 -15.47 -16.62 -24.70
N VAL A 10 -15.54 -17.68 -23.88
CA VAL A 10 -14.86 -17.71 -22.58
C VAL A 10 -13.35 -17.58 -22.74
N GLN A 11 -12.75 -18.25 -23.74
CA GLN A 11 -11.32 -18.14 -24.02
C GLN A 11 -10.92 -16.71 -24.43
N THR A 12 -11.72 -16.01 -25.22
CA THR A 12 -11.46 -14.60 -25.55
C THR A 12 -11.54 -13.71 -24.32
N ALA A 13 -12.49 -13.96 -23.41
CA ALA A 13 -12.61 -13.24 -22.15
C ALA A 13 -11.38 -13.48 -21.25
N ILE A 14 -10.91 -14.73 -21.12
CA ILE A 14 -9.69 -15.08 -20.36
C ILE A 14 -8.47 -14.38 -20.94
N ARG A 15 -8.30 -14.40 -22.27
CA ARG A 15 -7.18 -13.71 -22.94
C ARG A 15 -7.21 -12.20 -22.67
N ARG A 16 -8.40 -11.58 -22.68
CA ARG A 16 -8.57 -10.16 -22.38
C ARG A 16 -8.17 -9.83 -20.94
N LEU A 17 -8.59 -10.65 -19.98
CA LEU A 17 -8.25 -10.44 -18.57
C LEU A 17 -6.75 -10.61 -18.32
N HIS A 18 -6.13 -11.66 -18.88
CA HIS A 18 -4.67 -11.84 -18.76
C HIS A 18 -3.87 -10.67 -19.36
N ARG A 19 -4.30 -10.12 -20.50
CA ARG A 19 -3.65 -8.92 -21.07
C ARG A 19 -3.75 -7.71 -20.13
N LYS A 20 -4.92 -7.50 -19.52
CA LYS A 20 -5.09 -6.43 -18.54
C LYS A 20 -4.23 -6.65 -17.30
N GLN A 21 -4.15 -7.88 -16.81
CA GLN A 21 -3.31 -8.24 -15.68
C GLN A 21 -1.83 -7.96 -15.98
N GLN A 22 -1.31 -8.43 -17.13
CA GLN A 22 0.08 -8.20 -17.53
C GLN A 22 0.41 -6.71 -17.65
N GLU A 23 -0.50 -5.89 -18.17
CA GLU A 23 -0.26 -4.44 -18.25
C GLU A 23 -0.21 -3.79 -16.86
N LEU A 24 -1.07 -4.22 -15.93
CA LEU A 24 -1.02 -3.73 -14.55
C LEU A 24 0.28 -4.16 -13.86
N GLU A 25 0.68 -5.42 -13.99
CA GLU A 25 1.92 -5.94 -13.41
C GLU A 25 3.14 -5.20 -13.97
N ARG A 26 3.19 -4.97 -15.30
CA ARG A 26 4.26 -4.19 -15.93
C ARG A 26 4.32 -2.76 -15.39
N ARG A 27 3.16 -2.10 -15.25
CA ARG A 27 3.09 -0.74 -14.70
C ARG A 27 3.53 -0.68 -13.24
N LEU A 28 3.12 -1.65 -12.43
CA LEU A 28 3.48 -1.73 -11.01
C LEU A 28 4.96 -2.06 -10.83
N GLY A 29 5.55 -2.91 -11.67
CA GLY A 29 6.98 -3.25 -11.61
C GLY A 29 7.94 -2.08 -11.87
N LEU A 30 7.46 -0.99 -12.50
CA LEU A 30 8.23 0.24 -12.69
C LEU A 30 8.17 1.18 -11.46
N ILE A 31 7.23 0.95 -10.55
CA ILE A 31 7.04 1.77 -9.36
C ILE A 31 7.93 1.21 -8.25
N VAL A 32 8.95 1.96 -7.88
CA VAL A 32 9.67 1.72 -6.61
C VAL A 32 8.77 2.23 -5.50
N TYR A 33 8.65 1.47 -4.41
CA TYR A 33 7.94 1.88 -3.20
C TYR A 33 8.99 2.21 -2.13
N PRO A 34 9.55 3.44 -2.10
CA PRO A 34 10.72 3.73 -1.28
C PRO A 34 10.46 3.42 0.19
N VAL A 35 9.25 3.75 0.67
CA VAL A 35 8.84 3.53 2.05
C VAL A 35 8.67 2.05 2.46
N LEU A 36 8.67 1.12 1.50
CA LEU A 36 8.76 -0.33 1.76
C LEU A 36 10.20 -0.86 1.72
N THR A 37 11.15 0.00 1.34
CA THR A 37 12.58 -0.33 1.21
C THR A 37 13.46 0.50 2.15
N LEU A 38 12.89 1.50 2.84
CA LEU A 38 13.60 2.33 3.80
C LEU A 38 13.88 1.54 5.09
N PRO A 39 15.04 1.77 5.73
CA PRO A 39 15.27 1.32 7.09
C PRO A 39 14.19 1.84 8.05
N THR A 40 13.88 1.06 9.08
CA THR A 40 12.81 1.37 10.05
C THR A 40 13.04 2.72 10.73
N GLU A 41 14.30 3.08 11.01
CA GLU A 41 14.68 4.34 11.65
C GLU A 41 14.32 5.56 10.79
N ILE A 42 14.46 5.45 9.47
CA ILE A 42 14.10 6.53 8.54
C ILE A 42 12.58 6.68 8.48
N VAL A 43 11.84 5.57 8.47
CA VAL A 43 10.38 5.59 8.48
C VAL A 43 9.84 6.18 9.80
N SER A 44 10.40 5.77 10.95
CA SER A 44 10.09 6.36 12.26
C SER A 44 10.32 7.86 12.27
N ARG A 45 11.45 8.33 11.72
CA ARG A 45 11.75 9.75 11.63
C ARG A 45 10.72 10.52 10.82
N ILE A 46 10.34 9.98 9.65
CA ILE A 46 9.29 10.56 8.81
C ILE A 46 7.97 10.67 9.58
N PHE A 47 7.61 9.64 10.36
CA PHE A 47 6.38 9.65 11.15
C PHE A 47 6.38 10.76 12.20
N ILE A 48 7.50 10.94 12.91
CA ILE A 48 7.68 11.99 13.92
C ILE A 48 7.59 13.37 13.28
N ASP A 49 8.28 13.58 12.16
CA ASP A 49 8.27 14.86 11.43
C ASP A 49 6.88 15.17 10.81
N CYS A 50 5.97 14.20 10.75
CA CYS A 50 4.57 14.42 10.34
C CYS A 50 3.67 14.89 11.50
N LEU A 51 4.17 14.91 12.75
CA LEU A 51 3.39 15.38 13.90
C LEU A 51 3.25 16.92 13.90
N PRO A 52 2.14 17.45 14.44
CA PRO A 52 1.97 18.90 14.56
C PRO A 52 2.97 19.53 15.56
N ASP A 53 3.56 20.67 15.19
CA ASP A 53 4.58 21.43 15.96
C ASP A 53 4.19 21.77 17.41
N HIS A 54 2.89 21.79 17.71
CA HIS A 54 2.33 22.20 18.99
C HIS A 54 2.31 21.06 20.03
N GLY A 55 2.89 19.88 19.69
CA GLY A 55 3.15 18.78 20.62
C GLY A 55 1.90 18.11 21.20
N ARG A 56 0.70 18.52 20.78
CA ARG A 56 -0.56 17.94 21.20
C ARG A 56 -1.07 17.02 20.10
N VAL A 57 -0.69 15.75 20.17
CA VAL A 57 -1.33 14.70 19.39
C VAL A 57 -2.73 14.51 19.99
N CYS A 58 -3.71 15.25 19.46
CA CYS A 58 -5.08 15.10 19.90
C CYS A 58 -5.55 13.70 19.46
N PRO A 59 -6.04 12.82 20.36
CA PRO A 59 -6.44 11.45 20.01
C PRO A 59 -7.53 11.40 18.92
N SER A 60 -8.24 12.51 18.73
CA SER A 60 -9.29 12.68 17.73
C SER A 60 -8.77 13.06 16.33
N GLN A 61 -7.50 13.49 16.19
CA GLN A 61 -6.96 14.04 14.95
C GLN A 61 -5.55 13.50 14.60
N ARG A 62 -5.53 12.24 14.17
CA ARG A 62 -4.90 11.80 12.90
C ARG A 62 -3.39 12.03 12.70
N THR A 63 -2.55 11.27 13.40
CA THR A 63 -1.23 10.94 12.81
C THR A 63 -0.77 9.53 13.12
N PRO A 64 -0.55 9.10 14.38
CA PRO A 64 0.01 7.77 14.65
C PRO A 64 -0.95 6.63 14.27
N LEU A 65 -2.23 6.76 14.66
CA LEU A 65 -3.27 5.78 14.34
C LEU A 65 -3.59 5.74 12.84
N LEU A 66 -3.41 6.84 12.12
CA LEU A 66 -3.61 6.88 10.66
C LEU A 66 -2.47 6.14 9.95
N LEU A 67 -1.23 6.37 10.36
CA LEU A 67 -0.05 5.68 9.83
C LEU A 67 -0.13 4.17 10.08
N ALA A 68 -0.59 3.77 11.28
CA ALA A 68 -0.81 2.37 11.66
C ALA A 68 -1.96 1.66 10.89
N GLN A 69 -2.77 2.39 10.12
CA GLN A 69 -3.84 1.83 9.30
C GLN A 69 -3.40 1.48 7.88
N ILE A 70 -2.22 1.92 7.43
CA ILE A 70 -1.78 1.77 6.04
C ILE A 70 -1.40 0.31 5.72
N CYS A 71 -0.50 -0.28 6.50
CA CYS A 71 -0.11 -1.67 6.35
C CYS A 71 0.43 -2.25 7.66
N ARG A 72 0.70 -3.56 7.70
CA ARG A 72 1.27 -4.22 8.90
C ARG A 72 2.64 -3.65 9.27
N CYS A 73 3.55 -3.53 8.30
CA CYS A 73 4.90 -3.00 8.54
C CYS A 73 4.88 -1.58 9.16
N TRP A 74 4.02 -0.69 8.67
CA TRP A 74 3.91 0.66 9.22
C TRP A 74 3.30 0.69 10.62
N ARG A 75 2.37 -0.23 10.90
CA ARG A 75 1.82 -0.40 12.24
C ARG A 75 2.89 -0.85 13.22
N ASP A 76 3.70 -1.84 12.85
CA ASP A 76 4.77 -2.35 13.69
C ASP A 76 5.78 -1.23 14.01
N ILE A 77 6.22 -0.48 12.99
CA ILE A 77 7.10 0.68 13.15
C ILE A 77 6.47 1.76 14.05
N ALA A 78 5.20 2.09 13.84
CA ALA A 78 4.51 3.12 14.64
C ALA A 78 4.31 2.70 16.11
N LEU A 79 4.09 1.42 16.37
CA LEU A 79 4.01 0.87 17.73
C LEU A 79 5.37 0.86 18.43
N GLU A 80 6.46 0.62 17.68
CA GLU A 80 7.82 0.62 18.20
C GLU A 80 8.41 2.04 18.40
N THR A 81 7.81 3.06 17.78
CA THR A 81 8.29 4.46 17.88
C THR A 81 7.58 5.18 19.03
N CYS A 82 8.21 5.21 20.20
CA CYS A 82 7.64 5.80 21.42
C CYS A 82 7.29 7.29 21.28
N GLU A 83 8.04 8.06 20.48
CA GLU A 83 7.84 9.50 20.29
C GLU A 83 6.54 9.87 19.55
N LEU A 84 5.80 8.88 19.03
CA LEU A 84 4.50 9.09 18.40
C LEU A 84 3.33 9.17 19.39
N TRP A 85 3.55 8.87 20.67
CA TRP A 85 2.52 8.76 21.72
C TRP A 85 2.68 9.85 22.78
#